data_AF-A0A8J3DYM1-F1
#
_entry.id   AF-A0A8J3DYM1-F1
#
_cell.length_a   1.000
_cell.length_b   1.000
_cell.length_c   1.000
_cell.angle_alpha   90.00
_cell.angle_beta   90.00
_cell.angle_gamma   90.00
#
_symmetry.space_group_name_H-M   'P 1'
#
loop_
_entity.id
_entity.type
_entity.pdbx_description
1 polymer ?
#
loop_
_entity_poly.entity_id
_entity_poly.type
_entity_poly.pdbx_seq_one_letter_code
_entity_poly.pdbx_strand_id
1 'polypeptide(L)'
;MANLKGLDVSHWQGDIDWSAVKKAGYSFAFIKLTEGTSYVDPNGVKNVQSAQKAGFMVGGYHFFHGDAKESDHFRSVAKGLGLDYVILDSEDTSLEGDLTAASVSFLDAVADLGVAVFYSNPSYIHKHYNKAITKYPLWIAHYGVKNPELYLWEDWDAWQYDDKGKVPGISGNVDLNYMKESFGIQQLSEVKKDKPKSKPKPAPKKSSGGTYTVKAGDSLSVIGADLGVDWHEIAKLNNIKGPDYVIQTGQKLKLPGGAKKSKPRSNGGTYTVKSGDTLSEIGADLNVDWHDIASLNGIKGPKYIIQTGQKLKLPSGAKQSAKSKAKYHTVVSGDTAWGIAQANHTTVAALEKLNPSIKDMSIIKPGQKIRVK
;
A
#
# COMPACT_ATOMS: atom_id res chain seq x y z
N MET A 1 -9.04 -32.86 -8.42
CA MET A 1 -9.13 -32.21 -7.09
C MET A 1 -9.95 -30.95 -7.26
N ALA A 2 -10.76 -30.57 -6.26
CA ALA A 2 -11.59 -29.39 -6.36
C ALA A 2 -10.72 -28.13 -6.26
N ASN A 3 -10.88 -27.19 -7.20
CA ASN A 3 -10.26 -25.88 -7.10
C ASN A 3 -11.19 -24.94 -6.33
N LEU A 4 -10.60 -24.11 -5.47
CA LEU A 4 -11.29 -22.98 -4.87
C LEU A 4 -11.51 -21.91 -5.94
N LYS A 5 -12.67 -21.26 -5.90
CA LYS A 5 -12.95 -20.08 -6.72
C LYS A 5 -12.58 -18.81 -5.96
N GLY A 6 -11.94 -17.90 -6.65
CA GLY A 6 -11.63 -16.57 -6.15
C GLY A 6 -11.65 -15.55 -7.25
N LEU A 7 -11.26 -14.34 -6.88
CA LEU A 7 -11.20 -13.19 -7.75
C LEU A 7 -10.08 -12.27 -7.29
N ASP A 8 -9.70 -11.33 -8.14
CA ASP A 8 -8.83 -10.24 -7.73
C ASP A 8 -9.40 -8.89 -8.16
N VAL A 9 -9.09 -7.87 -7.35
CA VAL A 9 -9.72 -6.55 -7.46
C VAL A 9 -8.75 -5.43 -7.13
N SER A 10 -9.07 -4.26 -7.67
CA SER A 10 -8.43 -2.99 -7.35
C SER A 10 -9.50 -1.90 -7.17
N HIS A 11 -9.09 -0.64 -7.13
CA HIS A 11 -10.00 0.50 -7.18
C HIS A 11 -10.96 0.48 -8.38
N TRP A 12 -10.61 -0.18 -9.49
CA TRP A 12 -11.45 -0.25 -10.69
C TRP A 12 -12.82 -0.89 -10.45
N GLN A 13 -12.93 -1.81 -9.49
CA GLN A 13 -14.19 -2.47 -9.14
C GLN A 13 -15.10 -1.63 -8.22
N GLY A 14 -14.62 -0.47 -7.72
CA GLY A 14 -15.40 0.43 -6.89
C GLY A 14 -15.85 -0.21 -5.56
N ASP A 15 -17.12 0.01 -5.21
CA ASP A 15 -17.73 -0.57 -4.02
C ASP A 15 -18.18 -2.03 -4.27
N ILE A 16 -17.75 -2.93 -3.37
CA ILE A 16 -17.99 -4.37 -3.49
C ILE A 16 -18.87 -4.87 -2.32
N ASP A 17 -19.95 -5.59 -2.65
CA ASP A 17 -20.71 -6.37 -1.68
C ASP A 17 -20.07 -7.76 -1.48
N TRP A 18 -19.14 -7.82 -0.54
CA TRP A 18 -18.42 -9.05 -0.20
C TRP A 18 -19.33 -10.18 0.32
N SER A 19 -20.51 -9.87 0.88
CA SER A 19 -21.46 -10.90 1.29
C SER A 19 -22.13 -11.54 0.08
N ALA A 20 -22.51 -10.75 -0.92
CA ALA A 20 -23.03 -11.27 -2.18
C ALA A 20 -21.98 -12.11 -2.92
N VAL A 21 -20.73 -11.66 -2.95
CA VAL A 21 -19.60 -12.40 -3.54
C VAL A 21 -19.41 -13.74 -2.81
N LYS A 22 -19.44 -13.76 -1.48
CA LYS A 22 -19.34 -15.01 -0.68
C LYS A 22 -20.48 -15.97 -1.02
N LYS A 23 -21.70 -15.45 -1.08
CA LYS A 23 -22.91 -16.23 -1.40
C LYS A 23 -22.86 -16.79 -2.83
N ALA A 24 -22.17 -16.12 -3.74
CA ALA A 24 -21.92 -16.61 -5.10
C ALA A 24 -20.88 -17.75 -5.17
N GLY A 25 -20.30 -18.16 -4.05
CA GLY A 25 -19.43 -19.35 -3.95
C GLY A 25 -17.94 -19.07 -4.07
N TYR A 26 -17.51 -17.80 -3.97
CA TYR A 26 -16.10 -17.43 -3.95
C TYR A 26 -15.53 -17.50 -2.53
N SER A 27 -14.26 -17.87 -2.41
CA SER A 27 -13.63 -18.22 -1.13
C SER A 27 -12.30 -17.53 -0.86
N PHE A 28 -11.65 -16.96 -1.88
CA PHE A 28 -10.46 -16.13 -1.71
C PHE A 28 -10.52 -14.88 -2.59
N ALA A 29 -9.78 -13.84 -2.19
CA ALA A 29 -9.63 -12.61 -2.94
C ALA A 29 -8.20 -12.07 -2.86
N PHE A 30 -7.64 -11.71 -4.01
CA PHE A 30 -6.38 -10.96 -4.08
C PHE A 30 -6.66 -9.49 -4.37
N ILE A 31 -6.10 -8.57 -3.59
CA ILE A 31 -6.57 -7.18 -3.54
C ILE A 31 -5.38 -6.25 -3.71
N LYS A 32 -5.46 -5.32 -4.67
CA LYS A 32 -4.40 -4.32 -4.90
C LYS A 32 -4.20 -3.50 -3.65
N LEU A 33 -2.97 -3.37 -3.19
CA LEU A 33 -2.61 -2.49 -2.08
C LEU A 33 -1.76 -1.32 -2.54
N THR A 34 -0.71 -1.59 -3.32
CA THR A 34 0.23 -0.56 -3.75
C THR A 34 0.77 -0.82 -5.15
N GLU A 35 1.38 0.21 -5.73
CA GLU A 35 2.09 0.17 -7.01
C GLU A 35 3.33 1.06 -6.90
N GLY A 36 4.47 0.55 -7.35
CA GLY A 36 5.74 1.25 -7.28
C GLY A 36 6.09 1.70 -5.86
N THR A 37 6.71 2.87 -5.75
CA THR A 37 7.22 3.37 -4.46
C THR A 37 6.28 4.35 -3.74
N SER A 38 5.09 4.62 -4.29
CA SER A 38 4.24 5.68 -3.73
C SER A 38 2.73 5.52 -3.91
N TYR A 39 2.26 4.79 -4.93
CA TYR A 39 0.83 4.67 -5.16
C TYR A 39 0.21 3.69 -4.15
N VAL A 40 -0.88 4.11 -3.50
CA VAL A 40 -1.69 3.26 -2.62
C VAL A 40 -3.06 3.15 -3.26
N ASP A 41 -3.56 1.92 -3.43
CA ASP A 41 -4.90 1.71 -3.95
C ASP A 41 -5.94 2.27 -2.96
N PRO A 42 -6.79 3.23 -3.38
CA PRO A 42 -7.71 3.91 -2.47
C PRO A 42 -8.77 2.98 -1.86
N ASN A 43 -9.04 1.83 -2.48
CA ASN A 43 -9.99 0.84 -2.00
C ASN A 43 -9.32 -0.38 -1.33
N GLY A 44 -8.00 -0.54 -1.46
CA GLY A 44 -7.26 -1.73 -1.04
C GLY A 44 -7.51 -2.14 0.41
N VAL A 45 -7.21 -1.26 1.38
CA VAL A 45 -7.39 -1.57 2.83
C VAL A 45 -8.85 -1.86 3.18
N LYS A 46 -9.79 -1.08 2.62
CA LYS A 46 -11.24 -1.29 2.82
C LYS A 46 -11.67 -2.66 2.30
N ASN A 47 -11.21 -3.04 1.12
CA ASN A 47 -11.54 -4.30 0.48
C ASN A 47 -10.95 -5.48 1.27
N VAL A 48 -9.70 -5.40 1.72
CA VAL A 48 -9.08 -6.42 2.59
C VAL A 48 -9.93 -6.66 3.84
N GLN A 49 -10.24 -5.59 4.58
CA GLN A 49 -10.99 -5.72 5.82
C GLN A 49 -12.41 -6.26 5.60
N SER A 50 -13.06 -5.88 4.50
CA SER A 50 -14.43 -6.30 4.19
C SER A 50 -14.48 -7.75 3.71
N ALA A 51 -13.53 -8.17 2.87
CA ALA A 51 -13.38 -9.56 2.45
C ALA A 51 -13.06 -10.48 3.64
N GLN A 52 -12.14 -10.08 4.53
CA GLN A 52 -11.83 -10.84 5.75
C GLN A 52 -13.07 -11.00 6.65
N LYS A 53 -13.85 -9.93 6.86
CA LYS A 53 -15.10 -9.99 7.63
C LYS A 53 -16.14 -10.93 7.01
N ALA A 54 -16.16 -11.03 5.69
CA ALA A 54 -17.01 -11.97 4.95
C ALA A 54 -16.45 -13.41 4.92
N GLY A 55 -15.31 -13.67 5.57
CA GLY A 55 -14.71 -15.00 5.69
C GLY A 55 -13.97 -15.45 4.43
N PHE A 56 -13.36 -14.53 3.69
CA PHE A 56 -12.43 -14.86 2.60
C PHE A 56 -11.03 -15.12 3.13
N MET A 57 -10.30 -15.98 2.43
CA MET A 57 -8.83 -15.93 2.46
C MET A 57 -8.39 -14.72 1.64
N VAL A 58 -7.50 -13.91 2.17
CA VAL A 58 -7.16 -12.61 1.55
C VAL A 58 -5.69 -12.46 1.27
N GLY A 59 -5.36 -12.13 0.03
CA GLY A 59 -4.03 -11.70 -0.39
C GLY A 59 -4.01 -10.20 -0.70
N GLY A 60 -2.91 -9.54 -0.35
CA GLY A 60 -2.61 -8.18 -0.82
C GLY A 60 -1.57 -8.25 -1.93
N TYR A 61 -1.80 -7.58 -3.06
CA TYR A 61 -0.83 -7.55 -4.16
C TYR A 61 -0.22 -6.16 -4.39
N HIS A 62 0.98 -6.20 -4.95
CA HIS A 62 1.80 -5.05 -5.30
C HIS A 62 2.15 -5.07 -6.80
N PHE A 63 1.74 -4.06 -7.55
CA PHE A 63 2.13 -3.92 -8.96
C PHE A 63 3.56 -3.37 -9.06
N PHE A 64 4.45 -4.18 -9.63
CA PHE A 64 5.90 -4.01 -9.56
C PHE A 64 6.49 -3.24 -10.74
N HIS A 65 7.38 -2.29 -10.45
CA HIS A 65 8.13 -1.51 -11.44
C HIS A 65 9.64 -1.81 -11.43
N GLY A 66 10.05 -2.98 -10.92
CA GLY A 66 11.42 -3.46 -11.05
C GLY A 66 12.38 -3.07 -9.92
N ASP A 67 11.96 -2.27 -8.94
CA ASP A 67 12.80 -1.88 -7.80
C ASP A 67 12.43 -2.67 -6.53
N ALA A 68 13.39 -3.46 -6.00
CA ALA A 68 13.21 -4.20 -4.77
C ALA A 68 12.80 -3.33 -3.55
N LYS A 69 13.12 -2.02 -3.56
CA LYS A 69 12.71 -1.07 -2.52
C LYS A 69 11.21 -0.79 -2.49
N GLU A 70 10.48 -1.16 -3.54
CA GLU A 70 9.01 -1.09 -3.55
C GLU A 70 8.40 -1.97 -2.44
N SER A 71 9.15 -2.96 -1.94
CA SER A 71 8.77 -3.74 -0.76
C SER A 71 8.57 -2.87 0.48
N ASP A 72 9.37 -1.81 0.70
CA ASP A 72 9.18 -0.90 1.85
C ASP A 72 7.82 -0.20 1.77
N HIS A 73 7.43 0.22 0.56
CA HIS A 73 6.14 0.86 0.32
C HIS A 73 4.98 -0.11 0.52
N PHE A 74 5.05 -1.31 -0.07
CA PHE A 74 4.04 -2.35 0.14
C PHE A 74 3.91 -2.70 1.63
N ARG A 75 5.03 -2.88 2.35
CA ARG A 75 5.03 -3.14 3.79
C ARG A 75 4.39 -2.03 4.60
N SER A 76 4.56 -0.77 4.20
CA SER A 76 3.97 0.39 4.90
C SER A 76 2.43 0.32 4.95
N VAL A 77 1.80 -0.31 3.95
CA VAL A 77 0.35 -0.50 3.84
C VAL A 77 -0.10 -1.87 4.34
N ALA A 78 0.63 -2.94 3.98
CA ALA A 78 0.22 -4.31 4.24
C ALA A 78 0.39 -4.74 5.72
N LYS A 79 1.31 -4.10 6.44
CA LYS A 79 1.63 -4.48 7.83
C LYS A 79 0.43 -4.27 8.74
N GLY A 80 0.05 -5.31 9.46
CA GLY A 80 -1.06 -5.29 10.42
C GLY A 80 -2.43 -5.60 9.81
N LEU A 81 -2.53 -5.79 8.49
CA LEU A 81 -3.78 -6.18 7.84
C LEU A 81 -4.14 -7.66 8.05
N GLY A 82 -3.20 -8.50 8.49
CA GLY A 82 -3.46 -9.92 8.74
C GLY A 82 -3.75 -10.71 7.47
N LEU A 83 -2.98 -10.46 6.41
CA LEU A 83 -3.10 -11.14 5.12
C LEU A 83 -2.73 -12.63 5.23
N ASP A 84 -3.41 -13.47 4.46
CA ASP A 84 -3.00 -14.86 4.25
C ASP A 84 -1.88 -14.94 3.21
N TYR A 85 -1.95 -14.08 2.18
CA TYR A 85 -0.99 -14.02 1.08
C TYR A 85 -0.46 -12.60 0.85
N VAL A 86 0.80 -12.50 0.41
CA VAL A 86 1.37 -11.27 -0.13
C VAL A 86 1.92 -11.56 -1.51
N ILE A 87 1.59 -10.72 -2.48
CA ILE A 87 1.76 -11.07 -3.88
C ILE A 87 2.59 -9.99 -4.56
N LEU A 88 3.63 -10.42 -5.26
CA LEU A 88 4.32 -9.59 -6.23
C LEU A 88 3.65 -9.79 -7.59
N ASP A 89 3.03 -8.73 -8.10
CA ASP A 89 2.44 -8.67 -9.44
C ASP A 89 3.48 -8.06 -10.39
N SER A 90 4.06 -8.90 -11.25
CA SER A 90 5.12 -8.50 -12.17
C SER A 90 4.70 -8.71 -13.62
N GLU A 91 4.29 -7.62 -14.25
CA GLU A 91 3.82 -7.59 -15.63
C GLU A 91 3.98 -6.23 -16.33
N ASP A 92 4.78 -5.32 -15.74
CA ASP A 92 5.04 -4.01 -16.35
C ASP A 92 5.83 -4.17 -17.66
N THR A 93 5.08 -4.09 -18.77
CA THR A 93 5.61 -4.22 -20.13
C THR A 93 6.67 -3.19 -20.52
N SER A 94 6.87 -2.13 -19.72
CA SER A 94 7.95 -1.16 -19.94
C SER A 94 9.32 -1.64 -19.44
N LEU A 95 9.36 -2.69 -18.62
CA LEU A 95 10.59 -3.24 -18.07
C LEU A 95 11.31 -4.15 -19.07
N GLU A 96 12.63 -4.16 -18.98
CA GLU A 96 13.53 -4.96 -19.81
C GLU A 96 14.56 -5.69 -18.96
N GLY A 97 15.09 -6.80 -19.49
CA GLY A 97 16.14 -7.59 -18.83
C GLY A 97 15.63 -8.55 -17.75
N ASP A 98 16.57 -9.14 -17.00
CA ASP A 98 16.27 -10.11 -15.94
C ASP A 98 15.81 -9.40 -14.65
N LEU A 99 14.57 -9.68 -14.23
CA LEU A 99 13.93 -9.10 -13.04
C LEU A 99 13.99 -10.01 -11.81
N THR A 100 14.62 -11.18 -11.93
CA THR A 100 14.57 -12.25 -10.93
C THR A 100 15.13 -11.80 -9.59
N ALA A 101 16.32 -11.20 -9.57
CA ALA A 101 16.96 -10.81 -8.31
C ALA A 101 16.16 -9.77 -7.53
N ALA A 102 15.62 -8.75 -8.22
CA ALA A 102 14.80 -7.72 -7.60
C ALA A 102 13.48 -8.30 -7.05
N SER A 103 12.86 -9.20 -7.82
CA SER A 103 11.61 -9.86 -7.43
C SER A 103 11.79 -10.79 -6.23
N VAL A 104 12.86 -11.59 -6.21
CA VAL A 104 13.22 -12.43 -5.05
C VAL A 104 13.47 -11.57 -3.82
N SER A 105 14.20 -10.46 -3.96
CA SER A 105 14.45 -9.55 -2.85
C SER A 105 13.16 -8.93 -2.31
N PHE A 106 12.22 -8.54 -3.19
CA PHE A 106 10.91 -8.06 -2.76
C PHE A 106 10.14 -9.14 -2.00
N LEU A 107 10.03 -10.34 -2.57
CA LEU A 107 9.22 -11.43 -2.03
C LEU A 107 9.77 -11.92 -0.68
N ASP A 108 11.09 -12.03 -0.53
CA ASP A 108 11.73 -12.32 0.76
C ASP A 108 11.45 -11.22 1.80
N ALA A 109 11.47 -9.95 1.39
CA ALA A 109 11.21 -8.82 2.28
C ALA A 109 9.76 -8.75 2.78
N VAL A 110 8.80 -9.38 2.11
CA VAL A 110 7.37 -9.36 2.50
C VAL A 110 6.87 -10.66 3.12
N ALA A 111 7.65 -11.75 3.05
CA ALA A 111 7.22 -13.10 3.45
C ALA A 111 6.84 -13.27 4.93
N ASP A 112 7.21 -12.35 5.83
CA ASP A 112 6.71 -12.39 7.22
C ASP A 112 5.24 -11.98 7.34
N LEU A 113 4.72 -11.21 6.38
CA LEU A 113 3.35 -10.67 6.37
C LEU A 113 2.29 -11.67 5.89
N GLY A 114 2.67 -12.66 5.09
CA GLY A 114 1.80 -13.67 4.50
C GLY A 114 2.60 -14.67 3.66
N VAL A 115 1.95 -15.67 3.08
CA VAL A 115 2.62 -16.53 2.09
C VAL A 115 2.95 -15.68 0.87
N ALA A 116 4.25 -15.53 0.57
CA ALA A 116 4.72 -14.76 -0.57
C ALA A 116 4.48 -15.54 -1.87
N VAL A 117 3.79 -14.93 -2.84
CA VAL A 117 3.37 -15.53 -4.11
C VAL A 117 3.83 -14.64 -5.26
N PHE A 118 4.28 -15.26 -6.34
CA PHE A 118 4.66 -14.56 -7.55
C PHE A 118 3.51 -14.62 -8.57
N TYR A 119 3.11 -13.46 -9.11
CA TYR A 119 2.14 -13.35 -10.19
C TYR A 119 2.79 -12.82 -11.47
N SER A 120 2.45 -13.44 -12.59
CA SER A 120 2.80 -12.98 -13.94
C SER A 120 2.05 -13.80 -15.00
N ASN A 121 2.29 -13.50 -16.28
CA ASN A 121 1.83 -14.30 -17.43
C ASN A 121 2.98 -15.06 -18.11
N PRO A 122 2.73 -16.14 -18.87
CA PRO A 122 3.78 -16.99 -19.43
C PRO A 122 4.82 -16.25 -20.29
N SER A 123 4.36 -15.32 -21.13
CA SER A 123 5.24 -14.55 -22.02
C SER A 123 6.20 -13.66 -21.22
N TYR A 124 5.70 -13.03 -20.15
CA TYR A 124 6.50 -12.16 -19.31
C TYR A 124 7.52 -12.97 -18.48
N ILE A 125 7.12 -14.14 -17.97
CA ILE A 125 8.04 -15.07 -17.30
C ILE A 125 9.17 -15.49 -18.24
N HIS A 126 8.84 -15.91 -19.47
CA HIS A 126 9.84 -16.33 -20.44
C HIS A 126 10.83 -15.22 -20.79
N LYS A 127 10.38 -13.96 -20.82
CA LYS A 127 11.21 -12.80 -21.15
C LYS A 127 12.13 -12.38 -20.00
N HIS A 128 11.64 -12.41 -18.76
CA HIS A 128 12.27 -11.70 -17.64
C HIS A 128 12.81 -12.57 -16.51
N TYR A 129 12.49 -13.86 -16.48
CA TYR A 129 12.74 -14.69 -15.29
C TYR A 129 13.55 -15.95 -15.56
N ASN A 130 14.33 -16.33 -14.55
CA ASN A 130 15.08 -17.58 -14.49
C ASN A 130 14.66 -18.42 -13.27
N LYS A 131 15.13 -19.68 -13.17
CA LYS A 131 14.69 -20.65 -12.14
C LYS A 131 14.78 -20.16 -10.69
N ALA A 132 15.57 -19.14 -10.34
CA ALA A 132 15.63 -18.67 -8.96
C ALA A 132 14.29 -18.12 -8.43
N ILE A 133 13.38 -17.66 -9.31
CA ILE A 133 12.04 -17.21 -8.88
C ILE A 133 11.14 -18.37 -8.42
N THR A 134 11.42 -19.62 -8.82
CA THR A 134 10.54 -20.77 -8.54
C THR A 134 10.60 -21.25 -7.09
N LYS A 135 11.33 -20.55 -6.22
CA LYS A 135 11.23 -20.68 -4.76
C LYS A 135 9.84 -20.30 -4.26
N TYR A 136 9.11 -19.45 -5.00
CA TYR A 136 7.79 -18.99 -4.62
C TYR A 136 6.68 -19.71 -5.40
N PRO A 137 5.52 -19.92 -4.76
CA PRO A 137 4.28 -20.33 -5.42
C PRO A 137 3.91 -19.42 -6.59
N LEU A 138 3.30 -20.00 -7.61
CA LEU A 138 2.93 -19.31 -8.85
C LEU A 138 1.42 -19.04 -8.91
N TRP A 139 1.07 -17.77 -9.05
CA TRP A 139 -0.24 -17.35 -9.54
C TRP A 139 -0.11 -16.94 -11.01
N ILE A 140 -0.53 -17.81 -11.93
CA ILE A 140 -0.34 -17.60 -13.38
C ILE A 140 -1.56 -16.90 -14.01
N ALA A 141 -1.35 -15.91 -14.86
CA ALA A 141 -2.40 -15.34 -15.71
C ALA A 141 -2.35 -15.95 -17.12
N HIS A 142 -3.40 -16.66 -17.52
CA HIS A 142 -3.52 -17.21 -18.87
C HIS A 142 -4.98 -17.45 -19.23
N TYR A 143 -5.54 -16.60 -20.08
CA TYR A 143 -6.98 -16.59 -20.36
C TYR A 143 -7.35 -17.41 -21.60
N GLY A 144 -8.60 -17.87 -21.67
CA GLY A 144 -9.15 -18.53 -22.86
C GLY A 144 -8.58 -19.93 -23.14
N VAL A 145 -7.81 -20.50 -22.21
CA VAL A 145 -7.17 -21.81 -22.35
C VAL A 145 -7.76 -22.83 -21.38
N LYS A 146 -7.68 -24.12 -21.74
CA LYS A 146 -8.12 -25.22 -20.85
C LYS A 146 -7.13 -25.49 -19.72
N ASN A 147 -5.85 -25.33 -20.00
CA ASN A 147 -4.76 -25.43 -19.03
C ASN A 147 -3.80 -24.26 -19.29
N PRO A 148 -3.31 -23.57 -18.25
CA PRO A 148 -2.30 -22.53 -18.43
C PRO A 148 -0.99 -23.15 -18.91
N GLU A 149 -0.36 -22.50 -19.88
CA GLU A 149 1.06 -22.75 -20.18
C GLU A 149 1.93 -22.35 -18.98
N LEU A 150 2.92 -23.18 -18.68
CA LEU A 150 3.87 -22.95 -17.60
C LEU A 150 5.29 -22.94 -18.15
N TYR A 151 6.10 -22.03 -17.64
CA TYR A 151 7.52 -21.92 -17.89
C TYR A 151 8.24 -21.82 -16.55
N LEU A 152 9.36 -22.51 -16.38
CA LEU A 152 10.12 -22.69 -15.12
C LEU A 152 9.43 -23.51 -14.02
N TRP A 153 8.12 -23.34 -13.82
CA TRP A 153 7.33 -24.16 -12.89
C TRP A 153 6.80 -25.42 -13.58
N GLU A 154 6.71 -26.51 -12.83
CA GLU A 154 6.06 -27.75 -13.27
C GLU A 154 4.54 -27.68 -13.06
N ASP A 155 4.08 -26.83 -12.16
CA ASP A 155 2.67 -26.69 -11.81
C ASP A 155 2.35 -25.28 -11.27
N TRP A 156 1.08 -24.87 -11.29
CA TRP A 156 0.60 -23.57 -10.76
C TRP A 156 -0.08 -23.74 -9.41
N ASP A 157 -0.15 -22.68 -8.59
CA ASP A 157 -0.81 -22.69 -7.28
C ASP A 157 -2.14 -21.96 -7.31
N ALA A 158 -2.17 -20.85 -8.05
CA ALA A 158 -3.37 -20.14 -8.47
C ALA A 158 -3.32 -19.85 -9.97
N TRP A 159 -4.48 -19.67 -10.60
CA TRP A 159 -4.62 -19.40 -12.02
C TRP A 159 -5.72 -18.36 -12.26
N GLN A 160 -5.33 -17.20 -12.79
CA GLN A 160 -6.26 -16.20 -13.33
C GLN A 160 -6.64 -16.61 -14.76
N TYR A 161 -7.90 -16.98 -14.94
CA TYR A 161 -8.37 -17.65 -16.17
C TYR A 161 -9.33 -16.81 -17.02
N ASP A 162 -9.84 -15.71 -16.48
CA ASP A 162 -10.79 -14.81 -17.16
C ASP A 162 -10.66 -13.39 -16.60
N ASP A 163 -10.72 -12.39 -17.48
CA ASP A 163 -10.67 -10.94 -17.18
C ASP A 163 -12.05 -10.25 -17.30
N LYS A 164 -13.08 -11.02 -17.69
CA LYS A 164 -14.43 -10.52 -18.02
C LYS A 164 -15.52 -11.14 -17.15
N GLY A 165 -15.13 -11.65 -15.99
CA GLY A 165 -16.04 -12.27 -15.03
C GLY A 165 -17.18 -11.34 -14.60
N LYS A 166 -18.37 -11.92 -14.40
CA LYS A 166 -19.53 -11.25 -13.81
C LYS A 166 -19.89 -11.90 -12.49
N VAL A 167 -19.71 -11.16 -11.40
CA VAL A 167 -19.90 -11.67 -10.04
C VAL A 167 -20.94 -10.84 -9.29
N PRO A 168 -21.98 -11.46 -8.71
CA PRO A 168 -22.91 -10.75 -7.84
C PRO A 168 -22.18 -9.99 -6.73
N GLY A 169 -22.49 -8.70 -6.60
CA GLY A 169 -21.84 -7.79 -5.64
C GLY A 169 -20.68 -6.99 -6.21
N ILE A 170 -20.29 -7.20 -7.46
CA ILE A 170 -19.26 -6.41 -8.16
C ILE A 170 -19.87 -5.82 -9.43
N SER A 171 -19.64 -4.52 -9.63
CA SER A 171 -20.04 -3.83 -10.87
C SER A 171 -18.98 -4.01 -11.94
N GLY A 172 -19.39 -4.21 -13.19
CA GLY A 172 -18.46 -4.30 -14.32
C GLY A 172 -17.83 -5.68 -14.47
N ASN A 173 -16.60 -5.72 -14.96
CA ASN A 173 -15.80 -6.94 -15.11
C ASN A 173 -14.94 -7.15 -13.86
N VAL A 174 -14.65 -8.41 -13.55
CA VAL A 174 -13.70 -8.78 -12.51
C VAL A 174 -12.90 -10.01 -12.94
N ASP A 175 -11.65 -10.03 -12.54
CA ASP A 175 -10.72 -11.11 -12.83
C ASP A 175 -11.08 -12.34 -11.97
N LEU A 176 -11.17 -13.51 -12.62
CA LEU A 176 -11.57 -14.75 -11.99
C LEU A 176 -10.40 -15.71 -11.85
N ASN A 177 -10.34 -16.34 -10.68
CA ASN A 177 -9.21 -17.16 -10.29
C ASN A 177 -9.64 -18.55 -9.81
N TYR A 178 -8.82 -19.53 -10.13
CA TYR A 178 -8.77 -20.80 -9.42
C TYR A 178 -7.58 -20.83 -8.48
N MET A 179 -7.73 -21.52 -7.36
CA MET A 179 -6.63 -21.84 -6.46
C MET A 179 -6.74 -23.30 -6.05
N LYS A 180 -5.63 -24.03 -6.03
CA LYS A 180 -5.63 -25.41 -5.56
C LYS A 180 -5.93 -25.47 -4.09
N GLU A 181 -6.76 -26.42 -3.67
CA GLU A 181 -7.10 -26.59 -2.26
C GLU A 181 -5.88 -26.94 -1.39
N SER A 182 -4.91 -27.68 -1.93
CA SER A 182 -3.65 -27.99 -1.26
C SER A 182 -2.84 -26.72 -0.94
N PHE A 183 -2.79 -25.78 -1.89
CA PHE A 183 -2.16 -24.47 -1.69
C PHE A 183 -2.99 -23.58 -0.75
N GLY A 184 -4.30 -23.51 -1.01
CA GLY A 184 -5.25 -22.64 -0.31
C GLY A 184 -5.42 -22.96 1.17
N ILE A 185 -5.61 -24.24 1.50
CA ILE A 185 -6.03 -24.66 2.84
C ILE A 185 -4.88 -25.37 3.56
N GLN A 186 -4.24 -26.34 2.90
CA GLN A 186 -3.27 -27.23 3.57
C GLN A 186 -1.98 -26.46 3.85
N GLN A 187 -1.38 -25.83 2.83
CA GLN A 187 -0.15 -25.06 3.01
C GLN A 187 -0.36 -23.85 3.94
N LEU A 188 -1.49 -23.14 3.86
CA LEU A 188 -1.78 -22.09 4.85
C LEU A 188 -1.86 -22.65 6.28
N SER A 189 -2.45 -23.83 6.46
CA SER A 189 -2.53 -24.45 7.77
C SER A 189 -1.15 -24.86 8.31
N GLU A 190 -0.25 -25.32 7.43
CA GLU A 190 1.12 -25.70 7.76
C GLU A 190 1.99 -24.49 8.08
N VAL A 191 1.96 -23.45 7.24
CA VAL A 191 2.66 -22.18 7.49
C VAL A 191 2.19 -21.53 8.80
N LYS A 192 0.89 -21.64 9.13
CA LYS A 192 0.34 -21.17 10.43
C LYS A 192 0.76 -22.05 11.61
N LYS A 193 1.14 -23.33 11.40
CA LYS A 193 1.68 -24.24 12.43
C LYS A 193 3.20 -24.08 12.61
N ASP A 194 3.94 -23.89 11.52
CA ASP A 194 5.40 -23.82 11.45
C ASP A 194 5.97 -22.41 11.66
N LYS A 195 5.17 -21.36 11.49
CA LYS A 195 5.47 -20.09 12.15
C LYS A 195 5.60 -20.43 13.64
N PRO A 196 6.78 -20.28 14.27
CA PRO A 196 6.89 -20.57 15.69
C PRO A 196 5.78 -19.77 16.36
N LYS A 197 4.92 -20.44 17.14
CA LYS A 197 4.22 -19.76 18.22
C LYS A 197 5.32 -18.99 18.89
N SER A 198 5.35 -17.68 18.69
CA SER A 198 6.27 -16.83 19.41
C SER A 198 6.05 -17.25 20.86
N LYS A 199 7.04 -17.87 21.50
CA LYS A 199 7.03 -17.98 22.95
C LYS A 199 6.60 -16.60 23.42
N PRO A 200 5.59 -16.45 24.29
CA PRO A 200 5.28 -15.15 24.83
C PRO A 200 6.61 -14.59 25.30
N LYS A 201 7.09 -13.51 24.65
CA LYS A 201 8.14 -12.68 25.22
C LYS A 201 7.69 -12.52 26.67
N PRO A 202 8.50 -12.92 27.69
CA PRO A 202 8.04 -13.01 29.06
C PRO A 202 7.24 -11.76 29.33
N ALA A 203 5.95 -11.94 29.62
CA ALA A 203 5.01 -10.84 29.66
C ALA A 203 5.69 -9.72 30.43
N PRO A 204 5.90 -8.52 29.85
CA PRO A 204 6.29 -7.41 30.69
C PRO A 204 5.22 -7.37 31.75
N LYS A 205 5.63 -7.56 33.02
CA LYS A 205 4.73 -7.63 34.17
C LYS A 205 3.65 -6.60 33.96
N LYS A 206 2.38 -7.02 34.02
CA LYS A 206 1.21 -6.15 33.97
C LYS A 206 1.46 -4.97 34.92
N SER A 207 1.92 -3.87 34.36
CA SER A 207 1.86 -2.56 34.98
C SER A 207 1.04 -1.76 34.00
N SER A 208 -0.20 -1.45 34.39
CA SER A 208 -0.97 -0.42 33.71
C SER A 208 -0.14 0.87 33.76
N GLY A 209 0.25 1.40 32.61
CA GLY A 209 1.06 2.60 32.50
C GLY A 209 0.27 3.87 32.82
N GLY A 210 -0.38 3.97 33.98
CA GLY A 210 -1.21 5.13 34.32
C GLY A 210 -2.34 5.40 33.32
N THR A 211 -2.82 6.64 33.29
CA THR A 211 -3.84 7.11 32.33
C THR A 211 -3.38 8.41 31.67
N TYR A 212 -3.79 8.63 30.42
CA TYR A 212 -3.55 9.84 29.66
C TYR A 212 -4.88 10.53 29.37
N THR A 213 -4.99 11.83 29.67
CA THR A 213 -6.19 12.60 29.32
C THR A 213 -5.97 13.23 27.96
N VAL A 214 -6.80 12.83 26.99
CA VAL A 214 -6.79 13.32 25.61
C VAL A 214 -6.96 14.83 25.62
N LYS A 215 -6.05 15.53 24.96
CA LYS A 215 -6.04 16.97 24.78
C LYS A 215 -6.60 17.34 23.41
N ALA A 216 -6.93 18.61 23.24
CA ALA A 216 -7.36 19.11 21.93
C ALA A 216 -6.23 18.91 20.91
N GLY A 217 -6.52 18.18 19.83
CA GLY A 217 -5.55 17.87 18.76
C GLY A 217 -4.85 16.51 18.87
N ASP A 218 -5.15 15.72 19.89
CA ASP A 218 -4.57 14.38 20.04
C ASP A 218 -5.23 13.35 19.12
N SER A 219 -4.42 12.40 18.62
CA SER A 219 -4.85 11.14 18.02
C SER A 219 -4.19 9.97 18.75
N LEU A 220 -4.69 8.75 18.59
CA LEU A 220 -4.05 7.58 19.21
C LEU A 220 -2.60 7.41 18.73
N SER A 221 -2.33 7.61 17.43
CA SER A 221 -0.99 7.51 16.85
C SER A 221 -0.02 8.53 17.47
N VAL A 222 -0.45 9.79 17.64
CA VAL A 222 0.34 10.85 18.27
C VAL A 222 0.62 10.55 19.74
N ILE A 223 -0.39 10.11 20.48
CA ILE A 223 -0.24 9.74 21.89
C ILE A 223 0.73 8.54 22.02
N GLY A 224 0.64 7.55 21.14
CA GLY A 224 1.54 6.40 21.10
C GLY A 224 2.99 6.83 20.86
N ALA A 225 3.23 7.64 19.83
CA ALA A 225 4.55 8.15 19.49
C ALA A 225 5.19 8.95 20.64
N ASP A 226 4.42 9.82 21.31
CA ASP A 226 4.92 10.67 22.41
C ASP A 226 5.30 9.90 23.66
N LEU A 227 4.56 8.82 23.91
CA LEU A 227 4.75 8.00 25.09
C LEU A 227 5.70 6.83 24.82
N GLY A 228 6.14 6.66 23.57
CA GLY A 228 7.00 5.57 23.11
C GLY A 228 6.31 4.21 23.18
N VAL A 229 5.01 4.15 22.89
CA VAL A 229 4.19 2.93 22.94
C VAL A 229 3.36 2.77 21.66
N ASP A 230 2.97 1.54 21.33
CA ASP A 230 2.13 1.29 20.15
C ASP A 230 0.71 1.82 20.39
N TRP A 231 0.23 2.64 19.46
CA TRP A 231 -1.11 3.23 19.56
C TRP A 231 -2.22 2.20 19.37
N HIS A 232 -1.98 1.09 18.66
CA HIS A 232 -2.94 0.00 18.56
C HIS A 232 -3.14 -0.69 19.91
N GLU A 233 -2.11 -0.73 20.75
CA GLU A 233 -2.24 -1.21 22.13
C GLU A 233 -3.08 -0.24 22.96
N ILE A 234 -2.87 1.08 22.82
CA ILE A 234 -3.74 2.08 23.46
C ILE A 234 -5.19 1.90 23.00
N ALA A 235 -5.44 1.73 21.70
CA ALA A 235 -6.78 1.51 21.14
C ALA A 235 -7.44 0.28 21.79
N LYS A 236 -6.72 -0.85 21.81
CA LYS A 236 -7.17 -2.12 22.38
C LYS A 236 -7.44 -2.04 23.88
N LEU A 237 -6.56 -1.41 24.66
CA LEU A 237 -6.73 -1.23 26.11
C LEU A 237 -7.97 -0.38 26.45
N ASN A 238 -8.38 0.50 25.54
CA ASN A 238 -9.49 1.41 25.72
C ASN A 238 -10.76 1.02 24.96
N ASN A 239 -10.78 -0.16 24.35
CA ASN A 239 -11.89 -0.64 23.50
C ASN A 239 -12.26 0.35 22.38
N ILE A 240 -11.29 1.12 21.88
CA ILE A 240 -11.48 2.03 20.76
C ILE A 240 -11.35 1.22 19.48
N LYS A 241 -12.40 1.26 18.66
CA LYS A 241 -12.53 0.45 17.45
C LYS A 241 -12.37 1.32 16.22
N GLY A 242 -11.86 0.74 15.14
CA GLY A 242 -11.82 1.38 13.83
C GLY A 242 -13.23 1.54 13.21
N PRO A 243 -13.34 2.21 12.05
CA PRO A 243 -12.22 2.63 11.20
C PRO A 243 -11.54 3.94 11.65
N ASP A 244 -12.24 4.82 12.36
CA ASP A 244 -11.76 6.18 12.62
C ASP A 244 -10.97 6.32 13.94
N TYR A 245 -10.93 5.26 14.77
CA TYR A 245 -10.22 5.20 16.05
C TYR A 245 -10.39 6.47 16.91
N VAL A 246 -11.63 6.99 16.93
CA VAL A 246 -11.96 8.31 17.46
C VAL A 246 -11.70 8.40 18.95
N ILE A 247 -11.01 9.46 19.35
CA ILE A 247 -10.86 9.86 20.74
C ILE A 247 -11.40 11.27 20.96
N GLN A 248 -11.96 11.53 22.13
CA GLN A 248 -12.55 12.82 22.47
C GLN A 248 -11.65 13.58 23.43
N THR A 249 -11.52 14.90 23.25
CA THR A 249 -10.82 15.75 24.21
C THR A 249 -11.44 15.59 25.60
N GLY A 250 -10.60 15.41 26.62
CA GLY A 250 -10.99 15.09 27.99
C GLY A 250 -11.16 13.59 28.28
N GLN A 251 -11.17 12.72 27.25
CA GLN A 251 -11.24 11.27 27.43
C GLN A 251 -9.98 10.77 28.13
N LYS A 252 -10.14 9.90 29.14
CA LYS A 252 -9.02 9.25 29.82
C LYS A 252 -8.73 7.90 29.18
N LEU A 253 -7.54 7.76 28.60
CA LEU A 253 -7.03 6.55 28.00
C LEU A 253 -6.14 5.79 28.99
N LYS A 254 -6.41 4.51 29.16
CA LYS A 254 -5.50 3.53 29.78
C LYS A 254 -4.31 3.31 28.86
N LEU A 255 -3.10 3.39 29.39
CA LEU A 255 -1.89 3.19 28.60
C LEU A 255 -1.25 1.83 28.92
N PRO A 256 -0.58 1.21 27.93
CA PRO A 256 0.26 0.05 28.17
C PRO A 256 1.48 0.41 29.06
N GLY A 257 2.03 -0.58 29.75
CA GLY A 257 3.19 -0.40 30.62
C GLY A 257 4.43 0.02 29.82
N GLY A 258 5.17 1.03 30.31
CA GLY A 258 6.35 1.60 29.62
C GLY A 258 6.16 3.04 29.14
N ALA A 259 4.95 3.58 29.20
CA ALA A 259 4.68 4.97 28.88
C ALA A 259 5.46 5.94 29.81
N LYS A 260 6.31 6.79 29.23
CA LYS A 260 7.03 7.85 29.96
C LYS A 260 6.20 9.13 29.97
N LYS A 261 6.19 9.88 31.09
CA LYS A 261 5.49 11.18 31.18
C LYS A 261 5.93 12.09 30.03
N SER A 262 4.97 12.54 29.21
CA SER A 262 5.22 13.43 28.09
C SER A 262 5.60 14.84 28.57
N LYS A 263 6.61 15.45 27.93
CA LYS A 263 6.84 16.90 27.99
C LYS A 263 5.79 17.60 27.10
N PRO A 264 5.28 18.79 27.46
CA PRO A 264 4.34 19.51 26.62
C PRO A 264 4.97 19.90 25.28
N ARG A 265 4.23 19.71 24.17
CA ARG A 265 4.71 20.02 22.82
C ARG A 265 4.71 21.53 22.56
N SER A 266 5.84 22.03 22.07
CA SER A 266 5.96 23.36 21.45
C SER A 266 5.67 23.28 19.95
N ASN A 267 5.18 24.40 19.38
CA ASN A 267 4.73 24.53 18.00
C ASN A 267 5.94 24.54 17.03
N GLY A 268 5.93 23.70 15.98
CA GLY A 268 7.04 23.56 15.01
C GLY A 268 7.09 24.61 13.89
N GLY A 269 6.32 25.70 14.01
CA GLY A 269 6.16 26.72 12.96
C GLY A 269 4.92 26.50 12.08
N THR A 270 4.87 27.19 10.94
CA THR A 270 3.75 27.10 9.97
C THR A 270 4.25 26.98 8.53
N TYR A 271 3.57 26.18 7.72
CA TYR A 271 3.75 26.04 6.28
C TYR A 271 2.57 26.69 5.54
N THR A 272 2.83 27.44 4.46
CA THR A 272 1.73 28.00 3.63
C THR A 272 1.57 27.12 2.39
N VAL A 273 0.39 26.51 2.26
CA VAL A 273 0.01 25.61 1.16
C VAL A 273 0.15 26.35 -0.17
N LYS A 274 0.91 25.78 -1.08
CA LYS A 274 1.07 26.29 -2.44
C LYS A 274 0.11 25.56 -3.37
N SER A 275 -0.04 26.09 -4.58
CA SER A 275 -0.89 25.46 -5.58
C SER A 275 -0.35 24.07 -5.92
N GLY A 276 -1.17 23.03 -5.69
CA GLY A 276 -0.85 21.64 -6.01
C GLY A 276 -0.19 20.84 -4.89
N ASP A 277 0.05 21.45 -3.74
CA ASP A 277 0.54 20.70 -2.59
C ASP A 277 -0.54 19.70 -2.11
N THR A 278 -0.11 18.51 -1.72
CA THR A 278 -0.88 17.58 -0.90
C THR A 278 -0.30 17.50 0.51
N LEU A 279 -1.11 17.08 1.50
CA LEU A 279 -0.60 16.88 2.86
C LEU A 279 0.55 15.87 2.88
N SER A 280 0.44 14.78 2.12
CA SER A 280 1.46 13.74 1.97
C SER A 280 2.80 14.27 1.48
N GLU A 281 2.79 15.12 0.46
CA GLU A 281 4.02 15.72 -0.09
C GLU A 281 4.63 16.75 0.86
N ILE A 282 3.80 17.58 1.50
CA ILE A 282 4.28 18.54 2.52
C ILE A 282 4.93 17.78 3.69
N GLY A 283 4.33 16.66 4.13
CA GLY A 283 4.91 15.81 5.16
C GLY A 283 6.27 15.25 4.77
N ALA A 284 6.37 14.66 3.58
CA ALA A 284 7.61 14.13 3.04
C ALA A 284 8.72 15.20 2.94
N ASP A 285 8.40 16.39 2.41
CA ASP A 285 9.35 17.51 2.24
C ASP A 285 9.88 18.07 3.56
N LEU A 286 9.06 17.99 4.60
CA LEU A 286 9.37 18.49 5.94
C LEU A 286 9.89 17.38 6.88
N ASN A 287 10.01 16.15 6.37
CA ASN A 287 10.39 14.95 7.10
C ASN A 287 9.52 14.72 8.35
N VAL A 288 8.21 14.86 8.20
CA VAL A 288 7.19 14.65 9.24
C VAL A 288 5.98 13.89 8.67
N ASP A 289 5.22 13.19 9.52
CA ASP A 289 4.01 12.52 9.05
C ASP A 289 2.95 13.54 8.65
N TRP A 290 2.32 13.32 7.50
CA TRP A 290 1.29 14.23 7.01
C TRP A 290 -0.02 14.16 7.82
N HIS A 291 -0.29 13.04 8.49
CA HIS A 291 -1.43 12.92 9.42
C HIS A 291 -1.25 13.81 10.65
N ASP A 292 0.01 14.06 11.06
CA ASP A 292 0.31 15.00 12.14
C ASP A 292 0.00 16.44 11.71
N ILE A 293 0.36 16.79 10.46
CA ILE A 293 0.00 18.08 9.86
C ILE A 293 -1.52 18.20 9.74
N ALA A 294 -2.22 17.16 9.25
CA ALA A 294 -3.67 17.16 9.11
C ALA A 294 -4.37 17.39 10.47
N SER A 295 -3.96 16.63 11.48
CA SER A 295 -4.53 16.67 12.84
C SER A 295 -4.29 18.02 13.52
N LEU A 296 -3.07 18.56 13.42
CA LEU A 296 -2.71 19.85 14.02
C LEU A 296 -3.49 21.03 13.41
N ASN A 297 -4.01 20.84 12.20
CA ASN A 297 -4.80 21.83 11.47
C ASN A 297 -6.29 21.50 11.41
N GLY A 298 -6.75 20.47 12.12
CA GLY A 298 -8.16 20.08 12.15
C GLY A 298 -8.70 19.62 10.79
N ILE A 299 -7.81 19.18 9.89
CA ILE A 299 -8.17 18.64 8.57
C ILE A 299 -8.56 17.18 8.77
N LYS A 300 -9.77 16.83 8.35
CA LYS A 300 -10.38 15.52 8.58
C LYS A 300 -10.59 14.77 7.27
N GLY A 301 -10.62 13.44 7.37
CA GLY A 301 -11.04 12.57 6.27
C GLY A 301 -12.51 12.79 5.89
N PRO A 302 -12.97 12.22 4.76
CA PRO A 302 -12.22 11.28 3.90
C PRO A 302 -11.35 11.96 2.82
N LYS A 303 -11.50 13.28 2.59
CA LYS A 303 -10.85 13.95 1.46
C LYS A 303 -9.56 14.71 1.81
N TYR A 304 -9.27 14.91 3.10
CA TYR A 304 -8.05 15.58 3.61
C TYR A 304 -7.65 16.84 2.81
N ILE A 305 -8.64 17.67 2.48
CA ILE A 305 -8.48 18.78 1.54
C ILE A 305 -7.68 19.92 2.20
N ILE A 306 -6.67 20.40 1.48
CA ILE A 306 -5.98 21.66 1.77
C ILE A 306 -6.19 22.65 0.64
N GLN A 307 -6.29 23.92 0.97
CA GLN A 307 -6.50 25.00 0.00
C GLN A 307 -5.22 25.80 -0.21
N THR A 308 -4.96 26.21 -1.45
CA THR A 308 -3.84 27.12 -1.74
C THR A 308 -3.95 28.40 -0.91
N GLY A 309 -2.85 28.79 -0.28
CA GLY A 309 -2.77 29.92 0.66
C GLY A 309 -3.12 29.56 2.11
N GLN A 310 -3.63 28.36 2.39
CA GLN A 310 -3.90 27.91 3.75
C GLN A 310 -2.61 27.80 4.56
N LYS A 311 -2.58 28.33 5.78
CA LYS A 311 -1.45 28.16 6.70
C LYS A 311 -1.66 26.93 7.57
N LEU A 312 -0.81 25.93 7.39
CA LEU A 312 -0.75 24.71 8.19
C LEU A 312 0.26 24.89 9.32
N LYS A 313 -0.19 24.71 10.56
CA LYS A 313 0.67 24.47 11.72
C LYS A 313 1.46 23.18 11.51
N LEU A 314 2.72 23.16 11.91
CA LEU A 314 3.60 22.01 11.74
C LEU A 314 3.96 21.35 13.08
N PRO A 315 4.13 20.02 13.11
CA PRO A 315 4.64 19.32 14.29
C PRO A 315 6.09 19.72 14.59
N SER A 316 6.47 19.62 15.86
CA SER A 316 7.82 19.91 16.34
C SER A 316 8.86 19.03 15.62
N GLY A 317 9.89 19.64 15.03
CA GLY A 317 10.94 18.92 14.30
C GLY A 317 10.79 18.96 12.77
N ALA A 318 9.73 19.58 12.25
CA ALA A 318 9.63 19.89 10.82
C ALA A 318 10.84 20.69 10.36
N LYS A 319 11.64 20.10 9.46
CA LYS A 319 12.82 20.72 8.87
C LYS A 319 12.67 20.66 7.37
N GLN A 320 12.68 21.81 6.73
CA GLN A 320 12.69 21.90 5.28
C GLN A 320 13.93 21.19 4.76
N SER A 321 13.75 20.17 3.92
CA SER A 321 14.87 19.60 3.19
C SER A 321 15.56 20.70 2.36
N ALA A 322 16.89 20.66 2.27
CA ALA A 322 17.63 21.66 1.51
C ALA A 322 17.18 21.62 0.04
N LYS A 323 16.71 22.75 -0.50
CA LYS A 323 16.28 22.86 -1.91
C LYS A 323 17.35 22.30 -2.84
N SER A 324 17.03 21.20 -3.52
CA SER A 324 17.89 20.66 -4.57
C SER A 324 18.04 21.67 -5.71
N LYS A 325 19.22 21.71 -6.35
CA LYS A 325 19.46 22.54 -7.54
C LYS A 325 18.42 22.22 -8.63
N ALA A 326 17.99 23.26 -9.35
CA ALA A 326 17.03 23.12 -10.44
C ALA A 326 17.57 22.15 -11.49
N LYS A 327 16.76 21.13 -11.82
CA LYS A 327 17.11 20.09 -12.81
C LYS A 327 16.24 20.30 -14.04
N TYR A 328 16.82 20.10 -15.22
CA TYR A 328 16.14 20.21 -16.50
C TYR A 328 16.26 18.92 -17.29
N HIS A 329 15.19 18.55 -17.98
CA HIS A 329 15.14 17.52 -19.02
C HIS A 329 15.12 18.20 -20.39
N THR A 330 15.90 17.69 -21.34
CA THR A 330 15.83 18.17 -22.73
C THR A 330 15.01 17.15 -23.51
N VAL A 331 13.86 17.59 -24.03
CA VAL A 331 12.90 16.75 -24.75
C VAL A 331 13.59 16.11 -25.96
N VAL A 332 13.48 14.80 -26.12
CA VAL A 332 13.92 14.06 -27.31
C VAL A 332 12.72 13.50 -28.07
N SER A 333 12.95 13.01 -29.29
CA SER A 333 11.88 12.41 -30.09
C SER A 333 11.30 11.19 -29.37
N GLY A 334 9.98 11.19 -29.13
CA GLY A 334 9.27 10.13 -28.41
C GLY A 334 8.94 10.45 -26.95
N ASP A 335 9.49 11.53 -26.40
CA ASP A 335 9.13 11.98 -25.06
C ASP A 335 7.68 12.47 -24.98
N THR A 336 7.01 12.17 -23.87
CA THR A 336 5.74 12.77 -23.46
C THR A 336 5.94 13.52 -22.14
N ALA A 337 5.14 14.55 -21.86
CA ALA A 337 5.23 15.24 -20.57
C ALA A 337 4.94 14.30 -19.40
N TRP A 338 4.09 13.29 -19.61
CA TRP A 338 3.86 12.22 -18.65
C TRP A 338 5.12 11.39 -18.41
N GLY A 339 5.80 10.92 -19.46
CA GLY A 339 7.05 10.17 -19.34
C GLY A 339 8.17 11.00 -18.69
N ILE A 340 8.27 12.29 -18.99
CA ILE A 340 9.25 13.19 -18.37
C ILE A 340 8.93 13.42 -16.88
N ALA A 341 7.65 13.53 -16.53
CA ALA A 341 7.21 13.67 -15.15
C ALA A 341 7.54 12.41 -14.34
N GLN A 342 7.21 11.23 -14.89
CA GLN A 342 7.51 9.93 -14.30
C GLN A 342 9.02 9.73 -14.11
N ALA A 343 9.83 9.98 -15.14
CA ALA A 343 11.30 9.85 -15.11
C ALA A 343 11.99 10.79 -14.11
N ASN A 344 11.30 11.82 -13.62
CA ASN A 344 11.82 12.76 -12.64
C ASN A 344 11.08 12.72 -11.30
N HIS A 345 10.22 11.72 -11.09
CA HIS A 345 9.42 11.53 -9.87
C HIS A 345 8.57 12.76 -9.53
N THR A 346 7.85 13.27 -10.52
CA THR A 346 6.93 14.40 -10.38
C THR A 346 5.67 14.15 -11.22
N THR A 347 4.73 15.09 -11.25
CA THR A 347 3.50 14.99 -12.04
C THR A 347 3.53 15.95 -13.23
N VAL A 348 2.74 15.66 -14.28
CA VAL A 348 2.60 16.60 -15.41
C VAL A 348 2.20 17.98 -14.90
N ALA A 349 1.19 18.04 -14.01
CA ALA A 349 0.73 19.28 -13.39
C ALA A 349 1.85 20.05 -12.64
N ALA A 350 2.77 19.34 -11.98
CA ALA A 350 3.93 19.96 -11.35
C ALA A 350 4.95 20.48 -12.38
N LEU A 351 5.15 19.75 -13.50
CA LEU A 351 5.94 20.24 -14.63
C LEU A 351 5.33 21.51 -15.26
N GLU A 352 4.01 21.58 -15.46
CA GLU A 352 3.35 22.79 -16.00
C GLU A 352 3.65 24.01 -15.12
N LYS A 353 3.59 23.83 -13.80
CA LYS A 353 3.88 24.89 -12.82
C LYS A 353 5.35 25.31 -12.80
N LEU A 354 6.27 24.37 -12.98
CA LEU A 354 7.71 24.66 -13.06
C LEU A 354 8.09 25.35 -14.38
N ASN A 355 7.24 25.26 -15.40
CA ASN A 355 7.49 25.77 -16.76
C ASN A 355 6.32 26.61 -17.27
N PRO A 356 6.01 27.75 -16.64
CA PRO A 356 4.84 28.56 -16.98
C PRO A 356 4.87 29.16 -18.39
N SER A 357 6.02 29.13 -19.07
CA SER A 357 6.16 29.53 -20.48
C SER A 357 5.65 28.46 -21.47
N ILE A 358 5.44 27.21 -21.02
CA ILE A 358 4.91 26.12 -21.83
C ILE A 358 3.39 26.08 -21.62
N LYS A 359 2.64 26.60 -22.60
CA LYS A 359 1.18 26.77 -22.50
C LYS A 359 0.40 25.46 -22.52
N ASP A 360 0.98 24.41 -23.11
CA ASP A 360 0.38 23.09 -23.21
C ASP A 360 1.48 22.03 -23.16
N MET A 361 1.51 21.23 -22.08
CA MET A 361 2.49 20.16 -21.90
C MET A 361 2.18 18.90 -22.72
N SER A 362 0.99 18.79 -23.32
CA SER A 362 0.70 17.72 -24.28
C SER A 362 1.40 17.91 -25.62
N ILE A 363 1.95 19.11 -25.89
CA ILE A 363 2.59 19.50 -27.15
C ILE A 363 4.02 19.98 -26.90
N ILE A 364 4.87 19.09 -26.39
CA ILE A 364 6.30 19.34 -26.20
C ILE A 364 7.11 18.97 -27.46
N LYS A 365 8.17 19.73 -27.77
CA LYS A 365 8.96 19.54 -29.00
C LYS A 365 10.38 19.05 -28.69
N PRO A 366 10.95 18.15 -29.50
CA PRO A 366 12.36 17.78 -29.38
C PRO A 366 13.28 19.01 -29.35
N GLY A 367 14.23 19.02 -28.41
CA GLY A 367 15.13 20.13 -28.12
C GLY A 367 14.62 21.13 -27.07
N GLN A 368 13.35 21.06 -26.68
CA GLN A 368 12.77 21.93 -25.64
C GLN A 368 13.31 21.54 -24.25
N LYS A 369 13.66 22.52 -23.40
CA LYS A 369 14.06 22.26 -22.01
C LYS A 369 12.88 22.38 -21.07
N ILE A 370 12.58 21.31 -20.34
CA ILE A 370 11.56 21.25 -19.30
C ILE A 370 12.26 21.20 -17.96
N ARG A 371 11.98 22.16 -17.10
CA ARG A 371 12.38 22.14 -15.70
C ARG A 371 11.60 21.06 -14.96
N VAL A 372 12.31 20.17 -14.29
CA VAL A 372 11.74 18.98 -13.64
C VAL A 372 11.92 18.98 -12.12
N LYS A 373 12.83 19.81 -11.57
CA LYS A 373 12.99 20.08 -10.13
C LYS A 373 13.39 21.54 -9.88
#